data_AF-A0A4P6BEB2-F1
#
_entry.id   AF-A0A4P6BEB2-F1
#
_cell.length_a   1.000
_cell.length_b   1.000
_cell.length_c   1.000
_cell.angle_alpha   90.00
_cell.angle_beta   90.00
_cell.angle_gamma   90.00
#
_symmetry.space_group_name_H-M   'P 1'
#
loop_
_entity.id
_entity.type
_entity.pdbx_description
1 polymer ?
#
loop_
_entity_poly.entity_id
_entity_poly.type
_entity_poly.pdbx_seq_one_letter_code
_entity_poly.pdbx_strand_id
1 'polypeptide(L)'
;MILWAVCWTARIGRIDRIGQKHRDVYVLNLCYTGSAEEIVYGRLLSRLAQANLIVGTQQVSLLPVEPEDFRQLAEGTLTEKELEARAFEKLKEQRRRTESMEINPQELYEIYMRLDRLAERRPSPVNLAAIWEALQGSPYLRRLGCAVGDEDGKPVLTVAGIEGVPEGAVLTVSRELYEQGLAGDGRRVHFASYGDPFFERVLEHMNSFGLPRCVRRLAVPVPGMDGVEVVGYAAACREAGDSRVVRLILSWRDLENLQLAEGETLGTEEVEPLREKLAQLARKEFEHYLAAERIEQENIRAARAQEILDYLVIRDLLEVKARPCGADASFFTVLREVEAQSETREKLLIAGLSAETLKPIAEYLLFDCRVPVVSGTVSFLAPRILIRAAIDAASRLADGMKERKSELRLATVLARLRREAEARRRQIH
;
A
#
# COMPACT_ATOMS: atom_id res chain seq x y z
N MET A 1 1.74 36.06 -21.79
CA MET A 1 2.99 35.32 -21.42
C MET A 1 2.69 34.00 -20.69
N ILE A 2 1.74 33.95 -19.74
CA ILE A 2 1.30 32.68 -19.09
C ILE A 2 0.75 31.66 -20.10
N LEU A 3 -0.07 32.12 -21.06
CA LEU A 3 -0.62 31.28 -22.13
C LEU A 3 0.47 30.55 -22.96
N TRP A 4 1.66 31.16 -23.11
CA TRP A 4 2.77 30.61 -23.88
C TRP A 4 3.55 29.55 -23.09
N ALA A 5 3.75 29.74 -21.78
CA ALA A 5 4.42 28.75 -20.92
C ALA A 5 3.59 27.46 -20.77
N VAL A 6 2.26 27.58 -20.69
CA VAL A 6 1.34 26.43 -20.68
C VAL A 6 1.36 25.69 -22.02
N CYS A 7 1.40 26.43 -23.14
CA CYS A 7 1.49 25.83 -24.48
C CYS A 7 2.85 25.13 -24.71
N TRP A 8 3.94 25.66 -24.12
CA TRP A 8 5.28 25.08 -24.18
C TRP A 8 5.41 23.78 -23.39
N THR A 9 4.94 23.76 -22.13
CA THR A 9 4.88 22.54 -21.30
C THR A 9 3.96 21.48 -21.90
N ALA A 10 2.81 21.88 -22.45
CA ALA A 10 1.91 20.97 -23.17
C ALA A 10 2.53 20.38 -24.44
N ARG A 11 3.49 21.07 -25.09
CA ARG A 11 4.22 20.57 -26.26
C ARG A 11 5.32 19.57 -25.87
N ILE A 12 6.06 19.83 -24.78
CA ILE A 12 7.08 18.90 -24.27
C ILE A 12 6.43 17.63 -23.72
N GLY A 13 5.32 17.75 -22.98
CA GLY A 13 4.53 16.63 -22.49
C GLY A 13 3.81 15.81 -23.57
N ARG A 14 3.99 16.11 -24.86
CA ARG A 14 3.63 15.19 -25.96
C ARG A 14 4.74 14.18 -26.25
N ILE A 15 5.98 14.53 -25.95
CA ILE A 15 7.18 13.70 -26.17
C ILE A 15 7.50 12.92 -24.89
N ASP A 16 7.36 13.56 -23.73
CA ASP A 16 7.57 12.95 -22.41
C ASP A 16 6.27 12.35 -21.86
N ARG A 17 5.88 11.19 -22.42
CA ARG A 17 4.71 10.41 -22.00
C ARG A 17 5.11 8.97 -21.67
N ILE A 18 4.25 8.31 -20.89
CA ILE A 18 4.34 6.87 -20.62
C ILE A 18 4.40 6.14 -21.99
N GLY A 19 5.54 5.49 -22.27
CA GLY A 19 5.85 4.86 -23.55
C GLY A 19 7.16 5.34 -24.22
N GLN A 20 7.81 6.40 -23.71
CA GLN A 20 9.13 6.81 -24.19
C GLN A 20 10.22 5.81 -23.72
N LYS A 21 10.97 5.25 -24.69
CA LYS A 21 12.06 4.27 -24.53
C LYS A 21 13.45 4.90 -24.32
N HIS A 22 13.64 6.17 -24.67
CA HIS A 22 14.93 6.88 -24.54
C HIS A 22 15.06 7.58 -23.17
N ARG A 23 16.23 7.44 -22.55
CA ARG A 23 16.53 7.99 -21.20
C ARG A 23 16.69 9.52 -21.19
N ASP A 24 17.25 10.09 -22.25
CA ASP A 24 17.53 11.52 -22.37
C ASP A 24 16.83 12.10 -23.61
N VAL A 25 16.08 13.19 -23.43
CA VAL A 25 15.41 13.92 -24.52
C VAL A 25 15.97 15.33 -24.58
N TYR A 26 16.66 15.65 -25.67
CA TYR A 26 17.21 17.00 -25.91
C TYR A 26 16.21 17.85 -26.68
N VAL A 27 15.77 18.96 -26.09
CA VAL A 27 14.90 19.95 -26.75
C VAL A 27 15.71 21.20 -27.06
N LEU A 28 15.92 21.46 -28.35
CA LEU A 28 16.64 22.63 -28.84
C LEU A 28 15.65 23.73 -29.22
N ASN A 29 15.67 24.85 -28.50
CA ASN A 29 14.91 26.06 -28.86
C ASN A 29 15.86 27.05 -29.54
N LEU A 30 15.63 27.29 -30.83
CA LEU A 30 16.39 28.26 -31.63
C LEU A 30 15.65 29.60 -31.63
N CYS A 31 16.38 30.70 -31.41
CA CYS A 31 15.85 32.06 -31.53
C CYS A 31 16.85 32.98 -32.23
N TYR A 32 16.36 34.06 -32.84
CA TYR A 32 17.20 35.04 -33.54
C TYR A 32 17.77 36.08 -32.56
N THR A 33 19.08 36.33 -32.66
CA THR A 33 19.80 37.29 -31.83
C THR A 33 19.33 38.73 -32.08
N GLY A 34 19.06 39.48 -31.02
CA GLY A 34 18.56 40.86 -31.06
C GLY A 34 17.05 40.99 -31.32
N SER A 35 16.31 39.87 -31.35
CA SER A 35 14.88 39.88 -31.64
C SER A 35 14.02 39.97 -30.37
N ALA A 36 12.75 40.36 -30.54
CA ALA A 36 11.76 40.31 -29.47
C ALA A 36 11.58 38.88 -28.91
N GLU A 37 11.85 37.84 -29.70
CA GLU A 37 11.79 36.45 -29.27
C GLU A 37 12.87 36.12 -28.23
N GLU A 38 14.09 36.64 -28.39
CA GLU A 38 15.18 36.45 -27.41
C GLU A 38 14.82 37.06 -26.05
N ILE A 39 14.23 38.26 -26.04
CA ILE A 39 13.79 38.93 -24.82
C ILE A 39 12.66 38.15 -24.14
N VAL A 40 11.73 37.60 -24.93
CA VAL A 40 10.62 36.78 -24.42
C VAL A 40 11.12 35.46 -23.87
N TYR A 41 11.98 34.73 -24.59
CA TYR A 41 12.56 33.47 -24.14
C TYR A 41 13.45 33.66 -22.91
N GLY A 42 14.28 34.71 -22.88
CA GLY A 42 15.10 35.05 -21.72
C GLY A 42 14.26 35.32 -20.47
N ARG A 43 13.20 36.13 -20.58
CA ARG A 43 12.26 36.36 -19.48
C ARG A 43 11.48 35.11 -19.06
N LEU A 44 11.12 34.25 -20.03
CA LEU A 44 10.44 32.98 -19.76
C LEU A 44 11.35 32.01 -19.01
N LEU A 45 12.61 31.90 -19.43
CA LEU A 45 13.64 31.05 -18.83
C LEU A 45 14.00 31.53 -17.42
N SER A 46 14.15 32.84 -17.20
CA SER A 46 14.39 33.39 -15.86
C SER A 46 13.21 33.16 -14.92
N ARG A 47 11.97 33.28 -15.41
CA ARG A 47 10.78 32.93 -14.61
C ARG A 47 10.64 31.43 -14.37
N LEU A 48 10.94 30.59 -15.35
CA LEU A 48 10.97 29.13 -15.19
C LEU A 48 12.08 28.69 -14.24
N ALA A 49 13.24 29.35 -14.23
CA ALA A 49 14.30 29.10 -13.27
C ALA A 49 13.89 29.50 -11.84
N GLN A 50 13.19 30.62 -11.68
CA GLN A 50 12.56 31.00 -10.41
C GLN A 50 11.43 30.04 -10.01
N ALA A 51 10.70 29.49 -10.99
CA ALA A 51 9.63 28.52 -10.79
C ALA A 51 10.11 27.05 -10.72
N ASN A 52 11.39 26.75 -10.97
CA ASN A 52 11.96 25.40 -10.86
C ASN A 52 12.11 24.94 -9.39
N LEU A 53 11.88 25.85 -8.43
CA LEU A 53 11.60 25.56 -7.02
C LEU A 53 10.13 25.10 -6.78
N ILE A 54 9.30 25.09 -7.82
CA ILE A 54 7.84 25.00 -7.77
C ILE A 54 7.30 24.18 -8.96
N VAL A 55 7.92 23.04 -9.29
CA VAL A 55 7.29 22.03 -10.16
C VAL A 55 7.07 20.80 -9.30
N GLY A 56 5.89 20.70 -8.71
CA GLY A 56 5.49 19.59 -7.83
C GLY A 56 4.22 19.83 -7.01
N THR A 57 3.82 21.09 -6.81
CA THR A 57 2.59 21.44 -6.07
C THR A 57 1.86 22.56 -6.80
N GLN A 58 0.52 22.52 -6.81
CA GLN A 58 -0.40 23.46 -7.47
C GLN A 58 0.16 24.89 -7.62
N GLN A 59 0.08 25.45 -8.82
CA GLN A 59 0.38 26.85 -9.07
C GLN A 59 -0.59 27.71 -8.25
N VAL A 60 -0.10 28.33 -7.19
CA VAL A 60 -0.87 29.35 -6.49
C VAL A 60 -0.85 30.59 -7.38
N SER A 61 -1.86 30.72 -8.25
CA SER A 61 -1.95 31.83 -9.21
C SER A 61 -2.24 33.19 -8.55
N LEU A 62 -2.66 33.21 -7.28
CA LEU A 62 -3.02 34.41 -6.53
C LEU A 62 -2.55 34.28 -5.07
N LEU A 63 -1.91 35.33 -4.54
CA LEU A 63 -1.55 35.40 -3.13
C LEU A 63 -2.84 35.31 -2.27
N PRO A 64 -2.86 34.52 -1.19
CA PRO A 64 -4.01 34.42 -0.30
C PRO A 64 -4.10 35.68 0.56
N VAL A 65 -4.88 36.66 0.09
CA VAL A 65 -5.11 37.95 0.78
C VAL A 65 -6.55 38.00 1.28
N GLU A 66 -6.75 38.35 2.54
CA GLU A 66 -8.08 38.43 3.16
C GLU A 66 -8.69 39.85 3.02
N PRO A 67 -10.03 40.00 3.09
CA PRO A 67 -10.69 41.32 3.03
C PRO A 67 -10.25 42.31 4.13
N GLU A 68 -9.69 41.82 5.23
CA GLU A 68 -9.10 42.64 6.29
C GLU A 68 -7.73 43.20 5.90
N ASP A 69 -6.93 42.42 5.17
CA ASP A 69 -5.61 42.84 4.68
C ASP A 69 -5.75 43.99 3.65
N PHE A 70 -6.81 43.97 2.84
CA PHE A 70 -7.16 45.08 1.93
C PHE A 70 -7.61 46.34 2.66
N ARG A 71 -8.34 46.21 3.78
CA ARG A 71 -8.76 47.35 4.61
C ARG A 71 -7.55 48.01 5.29
N GLN A 72 -6.63 47.22 5.82
CA GLN A 72 -5.39 47.70 6.45
C GLN A 72 -4.43 48.38 5.45
N LEU A 73 -4.41 47.92 4.19
CA LEU A 73 -3.68 48.57 3.10
C LEU A 73 -4.33 49.91 2.71
N ALA A 74 -5.67 49.97 2.64
CA ALA A 74 -6.42 51.18 2.31
C ALA A 74 -6.35 52.26 3.42
N GLU A 75 -6.26 51.83 4.68
CA GLU A 75 -6.10 52.70 5.85
C GLU A 75 -4.64 53.14 6.08
N GLY A 76 -3.69 52.66 5.27
CA GLY A 76 -2.27 53.02 5.35
C GLY A 76 -1.54 52.45 6.57
N THR A 77 -2.18 51.52 7.30
CA THR A 77 -1.61 50.85 8.48
C THR A 77 -0.64 49.73 8.09
N LEU A 78 -0.68 49.26 6.85
CA LEU A 78 0.17 48.20 6.33
C LEU A 78 0.76 48.62 4.99
N THR A 79 2.06 48.41 4.80
CA THR A 79 2.71 48.70 3.50
C THR A 79 2.59 47.52 2.55
N GLU A 80 2.64 47.79 1.24
CA GLU A 80 2.55 46.76 0.19
C GLU A 80 3.60 45.64 0.36
N LYS A 81 4.81 46.00 0.83
CA LYS A 81 5.89 45.03 1.11
C LYS A 81 5.59 44.13 2.31
N GLU A 82 4.94 44.66 3.34
CA GLU A 82 4.56 43.88 4.53
C GLU A 82 3.39 42.95 4.24
N LEU A 83 2.47 43.39 3.38
CA LEU A 83 1.37 42.57 2.89
C LEU A 83 1.88 41.36 2.08
N GLU A 84 2.82 41.62 1.18
CA GLU A 84 3.46 40.58 0.37
C GLU A 84 4.19 39.55 1.25
N ALA A 85 4.96 40.00 2.25
CA ALA A 85 5.65 39.12 3.19
C ALA A 85 4.68 38.24 3.99
N ARG A 86 3.56 38.82 4.46
CA ARG A 86 2.54 38.09 5.23
C ARG A 86 1.78 37.06 4.39
N ALA A 87 1.45 37.42 3.15
CA ALA A 87 0.81 36.49 2.22
C ALA A 87 1.76 35.33 1.84
N PHE A 88 3.06 35.60 1.73
CA PHE A 88 4.07 34.57 1.46
C PHE A 88 4.24 33.58 2.62
N GLU A 89 4.23 34.06 3.87
CA GLU A 89 4.27 33.17 5.05
C GLU A 89 3.00 32.31 5.18
N LYS A 90 1.79 32.88 4.94
CA LYS A 90 0.55 32.09 4.88
C LYS A 90 0.60 30.99 3.82
N LEU A 91 1.16 31.30 2.65
CA LEU A 91 1.31 30.35 1.54
C LEU A 91 2.30 29.22 1.90
N LYS A 92 3.38 29.55 2.61
CA LYS A 92 4.35 28.57 3.13
C LYS A 92 3.74 27.65 4.18
N GLU A 93 2.88 28.15 5.06
CA GLU A 93 2.14 27.33 6.03
C GLU A 93 1.11 26.42 5.36
N GLN A 94 0.34 26.93 4.39
CA GLN A 94 -0.59 26.10 3.60
C GLN A 94 0.15 25.00 2.84
N ARG A 95 1.32 25.31 2.28
CA ARG A 95 2.18 24.35 1.61
C ARG A 95 2.66 23.25 2.56
N ARG A 96 3.16 23.61 3.75
CA ARG A 96 3.55 22.63 4.80
C ARG A 96 2.39 21.73 5.22
N ARG A 97 1.17 22.27 5.33
CA ARG A 97 -0.02 21.47 5.66
C ARG A 97 -0.39 20.52 4.53
N THR A 98 -0.33 20.97 3.28
CA THR A 98 -0.64 20.14 2.11
C THR A 98 0.40 19.03 1.93
N GLU A 99 1.69 19.37 2.04
CA GLU A 99 2.81 18.41 2.04
C GLU A 99 2.73 17.40 3.20
N SER A 100 2.07 17.75 4.32
CA SER A 100 1.83 16.79 5.41
C SER A 100 0.62 15.87 5.20
N MET A 101 -0.26 16.19 4.25
CA MET A 101 -1.47 15.43 3.92
C MET A 101 -1.32 14.60 2.64
N GLU A 102 -0.34 14.93 1.78
CA GLU A 102 -0.04 14.22 0.54
C GLU A 102 1.27 13.45 0.67
N ILE A 103 1.30 12.21 0.17
CA ILE A 103 2.55 11.44 0.09
C ILE A 103 3.41 12.11 -0.98
N ASN A 104 4.65 12.46 -0.63
CA ASN A 104 5.59 13.10 -1.55
C ASN A 104 5.76 12.23 -2.82
N PRO A 105 5.71 12.79 -4.04
CA PRO A 105 5.96 12.04 -5.28
C PRO A 105 7.26 11.24 -5.29
N GLN A 106 8.32 11.73 -4.64
CA GLN A 106 9.57 10.98 -4.49
C GLN A 106 9.41 9.76 -3.58
N GLU A 107 8.63 9.88 -2.50
CA GLU A 107 8.30 8.75 -1.63
C GLU A 107 7.40 7.73 -2.36
N LEU A 108 6.45 8.19 -3.17
CA LEU A 108 5.66 7.30 -4.03
C LEU A 108 6.54 6.54 -5.03
N TYR A 109 7.51 7.22 -5.65
CA TYR A 109 8.48 6.60 -6.54
C TYR A 109 9.37 5.59 -5.79
N GLU A 110 9.84 5.93 -4.59
CA GLU A 110 10.61 5.00 -3.76
C GLU A 110 9.79 3.78 -3.32
N ILE A 111 8.52 3.97 -2.95
CA ILE A 111 7.59 2.87 -2.64
C ILE A 111 7.41 1.98 -3.87
N TYR A 112 7.17 2.57 -5.05
CA TYR A 112 7.06 1.83 -6.31
C TYR A 112 8.33 1.04 -6.62
N MET A 113 9.51 1.66 -6.51
CA MET A 113 10.80 1.00 -6.72
C MET A 113 11.07 -0.10 -5.70
N ARG A 114 10.61 0.05 -4.44
CA ARG A 114 10.69 -1.02 -3.44
C ARG A 114 9.77 -2.20 -3.79
N LEU A 115 8.56 -1.93 -4.28
CA LEU A 115 7.62 -2.96 -4.73
C LEU A 115 8.16 -3.71 -5.96
N ASP A 116 8.75 -2.99 -6.90
CA ASP A 116 9.39 -3.58 -8.09
C ASP A 116 10.57 -4.48 -7.71
N ARG A 117 11.45 -4.01 -6.80
CA ARG A 117 12.53 -4.84 -6.23
C ARG A 117 12.03 -6.04 -5.45
N LEU A 118 10.86 -5.95 -4.81
CA LEU A 118 10.22 -7.10 -4.14
C LEU A 118 9.68 -8.11 -5.16
N ALA A 119 9.14 -7.64 -6.29
CA ALA A 119 8.75 -8.48 -7.41
C ALA A 119 9.97 -9.18 -8.06
N GLU A 120 11.10 -8.48 -8.21
CA GLU A 120 12.36 -9.08 -8.66
C GLU A 120 12.89 -10.16 -7.70
N ARG A 121 12.66 -10.00 -6.38
CA ARG A 121 13.06 -10.98 -5.35
C ARG A 121 12.19 -12.24 -5.32
N ARG A 122 10.98 -12.20 -5.88
CA ARG A 122 10.08 -13.35 -5.99
C ARG A 122 9.69 -13.55 -7.47
N PRO A 123 10.60 -14.08 -8.30
CA PRO A 123 10.31 -14.31 -9.70
C PRO A 123 9.13 -15.29 -9.83
N SER A 124 8.22 -14.99 -10.76
CA SER A 124 7.12 -15.90 -11.10
C SER A 124 7.66 -17.29 -11.46
N PRO A 125 7.02 -18.38 -10.98
CA PRO A 125 7.38 -19.75 -11.35
C PRO A 125 7.54 -19.98 -12.85
N VAL A 126 6.70 -19.30 -13.64
CA VAL A 126 6.70 -19.32 -15.10
C VAL A 126 6.58 -17.88 -15.60
N ASN A 127 7.50 -17.47 -16.49
CA ASN A 127 7.51 -16.16 -17.13
C ASN A 127 7.27 -16.28 -18.65
N LEU A 128 7.17 -15.17 -19.38
CA LEU A 128 6.91 -15.19 -20.82
C LEU A 128 8.01 -15.92 -21.62
N ALA A 129 9.27 -15.82 -21.18
CA ALA A 129 10.37 -16.53 -21.82
C ALA A 129 10.23 -18.05 -21.65
N ALA A 130 9.86 -18.50 -20.45
CA ALA A 130 9.58 -19.90 -20.15
C ALA A 130 8.40 -20.44 -20.98
N ILE A 131 7.31 -19.66 -21.10
CA ILE A 131 6.17 -20.04 -21.95
C ILE A 131 6.62 -20.21 -23.40
N TRP A 132 7.39 -19.26 -23.91
CA TRP A 132 7.90 -19.34 -25.28
C TRP A 132 8.82 -20.54 -25.50
N GLU A 133 9.76 -20.77 -24.58
CA GLU A 133 10.65 -21.92 -24.61
C GLU A 133 9.87 -23.25 -24.60
N ALA A 134 8.82 -23.35 -23.76
CA ALA A 134 7.95 -24.52 -23.70
C ALA A 134 7.25 -24.79 -25.03
N LEU A 135 6.65 -23.75 -25.62
CA LEU A 135 5.91 -23.83 -26.88
C LEU A 135 6.84 -24.17 -28.05
N GLN A 136 7.97 -23.45 -28.15
CA GLN A 136 8.97 -23.65 -29.20
C GLN A 136 9.63 -25.04 -29.09
N GLY A 137 9.95 -25.47 -27.87
CA GLY A 137 10.66 -26.70 -27.58
C GLY A 137 9.82 -27.98 -27.72
N SER A 138 8.49 -27.89 -27.72
CA SER A 138 7.60 -29.05 -27.70
C SER A 138 7.65 -29.85 -29.02
N PRO A 139 8.17 -31.09 -29.01
CA PRO A 139 8.15 -31.95 -30.20
C PRO A 139 6.74 -32.41 -30.56
N TYR A 140 5.85 -32.47 -29.56
CA TYR A 140 4.45 -32.86 -29.74
C TYR A 140 3.69 -31.83 -30.57
N LEU A 141 3.78 -30.54 -30.20
CA LEU A 141 3.11 -29.47 -30.94
C LEU A 141 3.59 -29.40 -32.40
N ARG A 142 4.90 -29.59 -32.64
CA ARG A 142 5.43 -29.66 -34.02
C ARG A 142 4.85 -30.83 -34.81
N ARG A 143 4.71 -32.01 -34.20
CA ARG A 143 4.08 -33.18 -34.85
C ARG A 143 2.59 -33.00 -35.11
N LEU A 144 1.92 -32.18 -34.32
CA LEU A 144 0.51 -31.81 -34.51
C LEU A 144 0.30 -30.84 -35.68
N GLY A 145 1.39 -30.27 -36.21
CA GLY A 145 1.39 -29.30 -37.31
C GLY A 145 1.60 -27.86 -36.87
N CYS A 146 1.88 -27.59 -35.58
CA CYS A 146 2.21 -26.25 -35.13
C CYS A 146 3.58 -25.82 -35.70
N ALA A 147 3.65 -24.63 -36.26
CA ALA A 147 4.85 -24.09 -36.88
C ALA A 147 5.37 -22.90 -36.06
N VAL A 148 6.65 -22.98 -35.68
CA VAL A 148 7.35 -21.84 -35.08
C VAL A 148 7.93 -21.00 -36.22
N GLY A 149 7.66 -19.71 -36.20
CA GLY A 149 8.16 -18.72 -37.13
C GLY A 149 8.67 -17.49 -36.40
N ASP A 150 9.15 -16.54 -37.21
CA ASP A 150 9.65 -15.25 -36.78
C ASP A 150 9.14 -14.19 -37.75
N GLU A 151 8.56 -13.12 -37.22
CA GLU A 151 8.05 -11.99 -37.99
C GLU A 151 8.77 -10.73 -37.51
N ASP A 152 9.64 -10.16 -38.35
CA ASP A 152 10.50 -9.02 -38.02
C ASP A 152 11.32 -9.18 -36.72
N GLY A 153 11.87 -10.38 -36.47
CA GLY A 153 12.62 -10.69 -35.25
C GLY A 153 11.75 -10.98 -34.03
N LYS A 154 10.44 -11.16 -34.22
CA LYS A 154 9.47 -11.40 -33.14
C LYS A 154 8.92 -12.83 -33.20
N PRO A 155 8.86 -13.53 -32.05
CA PRO A 155 8.45 -14.93 -31.99
C PRO A 155 6.98 -15.15 -32.34
N VAL A 156 6.71 -16.10 -33.24
CA VAL A 156 5.36 -16.45 -33.71
C VAL A 156 5.17 -17.96 -33.70
N LEU A 157 4.05 -18.44 -33.15
CA LEU A 157 3.64 -19.84 -33.24
C LEU A 157 2.30 -19.92 -33.96
N THR A 158 2.28 -20.58 -35.11
CA THR A 158 1.03 -20.95 -35.79
C THR A 158 0.54 -22.27 -35.21
N VAL A 159 -0.69 -22.27 -34.68
CA VAL A 159 -1.31 -23.41 -34.02
C VAL A 159 -2.13 -24.21 -35.03
N ALA A 160 -2.02 -25.54 -34.96
CA ALA A 160 -2.78 -26.47 -35.77
C ALA A 160 -3.14 -27.73 -34.96
N GLY A 161 -4.27 -28.36 -35.32
CA GLY A 161 -4.67 -29.67 -34.78
C GLY A 161 -5.10 -29.69 -33.30
N ILE A 162 -5.43 -28.54 -32.71
CA ILE A 162 -5.96 -28.44 -31.34
C ILE A 162 -7.45 -28.15 -31.40
N GLU A 163 -8.26 -28.96 -30.70
CA GLU A 163 -9.70 -28.80 -30.67
C GLU A 163 -10.10 -27.45 -30.06
N GLY A 164 -11.03 -26.74 -30.72
CA GLY A 164 -11.48 -25.41 -30.29
C GLY A 164 -10.56 -24.26 -30.70
N VAL A 165 -9.43 -24.53 -31.35
CA VAL A 165 -8.55 -23.51 -31.95
C VAL A 165 -8.66 -23.59 -33.48
N PRO A 166 -9.10 -22.51 -34.16
CA PRO A 166 -9.08 -22.43 -35.62
C PRO A 166 -7.69 -22.75 -36.19
N GLU A 167 -7.65 -23.53 -37.28
CA GLU A 167 -6.40 -23.83 -37.96
C GLU A 167 -5.71 -22.54 -38.45
N GLY A 168 -4.42 -22.42 -38.18
CA GLY A 168 -3.65 -21.25 -38.56
C GLY A 168 -3.78 -20.07 -37.60
N ALA A 169 -4.38 -20.26 -36.42
CA ALA A 169 -4.37 -19.26 -35.35
C ALA A 169 -2.93 -18.98 -34.89
N VAL A 170 -2.64 -17.73 -34.53
CA VAL A 170 -1.28 -17.29 -34.25
C VAL A 170 -1.13 -16.86 -32.80
N LEU A 171 -0.18 -17.46 -32.08
CA LEU A 171 0.23 -17.11 -30.73
C LEU A 171 1.58 -16.37 -30.74
N THR A 172 1.74 -15.36 -29.89
CA THR A 172 3.03 -14.68 -29.65
C THR A 172 3.23 -14.36 -28.17
N VAL A 173 4.48 -14.26 -27.73
CA VAL A 173 4.86 -13.65 -26.43
C VAL A 173 5.32 -12.20 -26.57
N SER A 174 5.42 -11.68 -27.80
CA SER A 174 5.83 -10.30 -28.05
C SER A 174 4.65 -9.34 -27.92
N ARG A 175 4.73 -8.44 -26.93
CA ARG A 175 3.72 -7.39 -26.73
C ARG A 175 3.58 -6.50 -27.95
N GLU A 176 4.70 -6.16 -28.59
CA GLU A 176 4.71 -5.31 -29.77
C GLU A 176 3.99 -5.96 -30.95
N LEU A 177 4.20 -7.26 -31.17
CA LEU A 177 3.54 -7.98 -32.28
C LEU A 177 2.04 -8.16 -32.01
N TYR A 178 1.67 -8.41 -30.75
CA TYR A 178 0.26 -8.52 -30.37
C TYR A 178 -0.51 -7.22 -30.62
N GLU A 179 0.10 -6.06 -30.35
CA GLU A 179 -0.52 -4.74 -30.57
C GLU A 179 -0.54 -4.34 -32.06
N GLN A 180 0.53 -4.63 -32.80
CA GLN A 180 0.67 -4.23 -34.20
C GLN A 180 -0.08 -5.17 -35.17
N GLY A 181 -0.25 -6.44 -34.79
CA GLY A 181 -0.76 -7.48 -35.67
C GLY A 181 0.27 -7.93 -36.71
N LEU A 182 -0.11 -8.91 -37.52
CA LEU A 182 0.74 -9.42 -38.61
C LEU A 182 0.65 -8.53 -39.86
N ALA A 183 1.80 -8.32 -40.51
CA ALA A 183 1.90 -7.61 -41.77
C ALA A 183 1.45 -8.52 -42.93
N GLY A 184 0.14 -8.71 -43.08
CA GLY A 184 -0.44 -9.57 -44.11
C GLY A 184 -1.49 -10.52 -43.54
N ASP A 185 -2.52 -10.80 -44.33
CA ASP A 185 -3.68 -11.67 -44.03
C ASP A 185 -4.68 -11.22 -42.95
N GLY A 186 -4.40 -10.17 -42.18
CA GLY A 186 -5.36 -9.64 -41.19
C GLY A 186 -5.75 -10.66 -40.10
N ARG A 187 -4.97 -11.73 -39.95
CA ARG A 187 -5.20 -12.75 -38.91
C ARG A 187 -4.91 -12.13 -37.56
N ARG A 188 -5.83 -12.34 -36.62
CA ARG A 188 -5.67 -11.88 -35.25
C ARG A 188 -4.53 -12.63 -34.58
N VAL A 189 -3.61 -11.88 -33.99
CA VAL A 189 -2.55 -12.41 -33.15
C VAL A 189 -3.09 -12.54 -31.73
N HIS A 190 -2.85 -13.68 -31.11
CA HIS A 190 -3.23 -14.03 -29.75
C HIS A 190 -2.00 -14.04 -28.85
N PHE A 191 -2.18 -13.73 -27.58
CA PHE A 191 -1.06 -13.62 -26.65
C PHE A 191 -0.87 -14.93 -25.88
N ALA A 192 0.34 -15.49 -25.90
CA ALA A 192 0.68 -16.72 -25.20
C ALA A 192 0.90 -16.46 -23.70
N SER A 193 -0.19 -16.17 -22.98
CA SER A 193 -0.21 -15.96 -21.54
C SER A 193 -1.56 -16.33 -20.97
N TYR A 194 -1.60 -16.63 -19.66
CA TYR A 194 -2.83 -16.97 -18.95
C TYR A 194 -3.90 -15.89 -19.15
N GLY A 195 -5.13 -16.33 -19.42
CA GLY A 195 -6.29 -15.48 -19.71
C GLY A 195 -6.59 -15.24 -21.19
N ASP A 196 -5.67 -15.55 -22.12
CA ASP A 196 -6.02 -15.57 -23.55
C ASP A 196 -6.73 -16.89 -23.91
N PRO A 197 -7.95 -16.86 -24.48
CA PRO A 197 -8.72 -18.07 -24.75
C PRO A 197 -7.99 -19.10 -25.61
N PHE A 198 -7.15 -18.69 -26.55
CA PHE A 198 -6.45 -19.60 -27.45
C PHE A 198 -5.30 -20.29 -26.73
N PHE A 199 -4.57 -19.55 -25.89
CA PHE A 199 -3.53 -20.14 -25.05
C PHE A 199 -4.12 -21.09 -24.00
N GLU A 200 -5.26 -20.74 -23.38
CA GLU A 200 -5.97 -21.64 -22.46
C GLU A 200 -6.37 -22.95 -23.15
N ARG A 201 -6.82 -22.93 -24.41
CA ARG A 201 -7.10 -24.17 -25.16
C ARG A 201 -5.86 -25.03 -25.39
N VAL A 202 -4.70 -24.42 -25.63
CA VAL A 202 -3.44 -25.18 -25.70
C VAL A 202 -3.15 -25.83 -24.36
N LEU A 203 -3.32 -25.12 -23.24
CA LEU A 203 -3.10 -25.67 -21.90
C LEU A 203 -4.10 -26.78 -21.57
N GLU A 204 -5.39 -26.61 -21.87
CA GLU A 204 -6.43 -27.62 -21.70
C GLU A 204 -6.11 -28.90 -22.50
N HIS A 205 -5.69 -28.74 -23.75
CA HIS A 205 -5.25 -29.85 -24.60
C HIS A 205 -4.08 -30.60 -23.97
N MET A 206 -3.08 -29.88 -23.44
CA MET A 206 -1.95 -30.50 -22.76
C MET A 206 -2.34 -31.16 -21.43
N ASN A 207 -3.29 -30.59 -20.69
CA ASN A 207 -3.81 -31.15 -19.44
C ASN A 207 -4.68 -32.41 -19.65
N SER A 208 -5.13 -32.67 -20.88
CA SER A 208 -5.83 -33.92 -21.20
C SER A 208 -4.94 -35.17 -21.10
N PHE A 209 -3.61 -34.99 -21.19
CA PHE A 209 -2.65 -36.07 -21.03
C PHE A 209 -2.40 -36.35 -19.54
N GLY A 210 -2.52 -37.62 -19.14
CA GLY A 210 -2.14 -38.05 -17.80
C GLY A 210 -0.63 -37.85 -17.57
N LEU A 211 -0.26 -37.44 -16.36
CA LEU A 211 1.14 -37.35 -15.95
C LEU A 211 1.79 -38.75 -15.94
N PRO A 212 3.08 -38.86 -16.32
CA PRO A 212 3.80 -40.12 -16.24
C PRO A 212 3.91 -40.59 -14.78
N ARG A 213 4.02 -41.89 -14.53
CA ARG A 213 4.04 -42.48 -13.17
C ARG A 213 5.21 -42.02 -12.31
N CYS A 214 6.29 -41.57 -12.94
CA CYS A 214 7.45 -40.99 -12.31
C CYS A 214 7.24 -39.52 -11.86
N VAL A 215 6.07 -38.92 -12.16
CA VAL A 215 5.72 -37.55 -11.78
C VAL A 215 4.40 -37.52 -11.00
N ARG A 216 4.34 -36.74 -9.93
CA ARG A 216 3.13 -36.56 -9.13
C ARG A 216 2.90 -35.09 -8.81
N ARG A 217 1.70 -34.60 -9.13
CA ARG A 217 1.25 -33.27 -8.73
C ARG A 217 1.01 -33.23 -7.22
N LEU A 218 1.59 -32.25 -6.55
CA LEU A 218 1.39 -31.93 -5.15
C LEU A 218 0.55 -30.65 -5.07
N ALA A 219 -0.49 -30.68 -4.25
CA ALA A 219 -1.28 -29.51 -3.91
C ALA A 219 -1.35 -29.40 -2.40
N VAL A 220 -1.09 -28.21 -1.87
CA VAL A 220 -1.16 -27.91 -0.45
C VAL A 220 -2.02 -26.66 -0.26
N PRO A 221 -3.07 -26.71 0.58
CA PRO A 221 -3.87 -25.54 0.87
C PRO A 221 -3.05 -24.50 1.63
N VAL A 222 -3.30 -23.22 1.34
CA VAL A 222 -2.74 -22.12 2.12
C VAL A 222 -3.56 -21.96 3.40
N PRO A 223 -2.98 -22.12 4.61
CA PRO A 223 -3.72 -21.94 5.85
C PRO A 223 -4.36 -20.55 5.90
N GLY A 224 -5.63 -20.44 6.30
CA GLY A 224 -6.32 -19.14 6.42
C GLY A 224 -6.82 -18.52 5.11
N MET A 225 -6.67 -19.21 3.97
CA MET A 225 -7.20 -18.74 2.68
C MET A 225 -8.03 -19.84 2.01
N ASP A 226 -9.35 -19.63 1.93
CA ASP A 226 -10.27 -20.60 1.32
C ASP A 226 -10.10 -20.64 -0.20
N GLY A 227 -9.98 -21.86 -0.74
CA GLY A 227 -9.87 -22.09 -2.19
C GLY A 227 -8.50 -21.76 -2.80
N VAL A 228 -7.48 -21.45 -1.97
CA VAL A 228 -6.13 -21.16 -2.44
C VAL A 228 -5.20 -22.32 -2.14
N GLU A 229 -4.55 -22.84 -3.18
CA GLU A 229 -3.58 -23.93 -3.08
C GLU A 229 -2.25 -23.54 -3.73
N VAL A 230 -1.15 -23.98 -3.13
CA VAL A 230 0.17 -23.96 -3.76
C VAL A 230 0.43 -25.32 -4.40
N VAL A 231 0.84 -25.28 -5.67
CA VAL A 231 1.07 -26.47 -6.49
C VAL A 231 2.56 -26.64 -6.76
N GLY A 232 3.03 -27.88 -6.64
CA GLY A 232 4.37 -28.28 -7.07
C GLY A 232 4.32 -29.67 -7.71
N TYR A 233 5.40 -30.10 -8.33
CA TYR A 233 5.51 -31.44 -8.92
C TYR A 233 6.67 -32.20 -8.29
N ALA A 234 6.41 -33.43 -7.84
CA ALA A 234 7.46 -34.37 -7.49
C ALA A 234 7.82 -35.19 -8.74
N ALA A 235 9.10 -35.29 -9.08
CA ALA A 235 9.58 -36.07 -10.23
C ALA A 235 10.74 -36.99 -9.83
N ALA A 236 10.63 -38.28 -10.15
CA ALA A 236 11.75 -39.22 -10.09
C ALA A 236 12.67 -38.97 -11.30
N CYS A 237 13.92 -38.63 -11.00
CA CYS A 237 14.93 -38.24 -11.97
C CYS A 237 16.17 -39.14 -11.87
N ARG A 238 16.93 -39.21 -12.97
CA ARG A 238 18.27 -39.80 -13.00
C ARG A 238 19.32 -38.70 -12.95
N GLU A 239 20.31 -38.84 -12.08
CA GLU A 239 21.48 -37.95 -12.03
C GLU A 239 22.67 -38.52 -12.80
N ALA A 240 23.71 -37.69 -12.97
CA ALA A 240 24.98 -38.08 -13.57
C ALA A 240 25.58 -39.26 -12.77
N GLY A 241 25.47 -40.46 -13.31
CA GLY A 241 25.85 -41.71 -12.63
C GLY A 241 24.72 -42.74 -12.47
N ASP A 242 23.55 -42.52 -13.08
CA ASP A 242 22.37 -43.40 -13.02
C ASP A 242 21.78 -43.58 -11.61
N SER A 243 22.13 -42.69 -10.68
CA SER A 243 21.52 -42.62 -9.36
C SER A 243 20.13 -42.00 -9.44
N ARG A 244 19.17 -42.64 -8.78
CA ARG A 244 17.80 -42.18 -8.67
C ARG A 244 17.67 -41.08 -7.61
N VAL A 245 17.03 -39.97 -7.97
CA VAL A 245 16.73 -38.86 -7.06
C VAL A 245 15.31 -38.35 -7.29
N VAL A 246 14.57 -38.09 -6.22
CA VAL A 246 13.25 -37.43 -6.30
C VAL A 246 13.42 -35.92 -6.10
N ARG A 247 12.98 -35.12 -7.08
CA ARG A 247 13.09 -33.66 -7.06
C ARG A 247 11.73 -33.01 -6.90
N LEU A 248 11.69 -31.89 -6.20
CA LEU A 248 10.53 -30.99 -6.12
C LEU A 248 10.72 -29.86 -7.12
N ILE A 249 9.80 -29.77 -8.09
CA ILE A 249 9.75 -28.78 -9.16
C ILE A 249 8.72 -27.73 -8.77
N LEU A 250 9.16 -26.48 -8.66
CA LEU A 250 8.33 -25.32 -8.29
C LEU A 250 8.30 -24.26 -9.38
N SER A 251 9.27 -24.28 -10.30
CA SER A 251 9.44 -23.27 -11.35
C SER A 251 9.94 -23.90 -12.64
N TRP A 252 9.86 -23.16 -13.74
CA TRP A 252 10.36 -23.58 -15.05
C TRP A 252 11.87 -23.92 -15.02
N ARG A 253 12.66 -23.18 -14.24
CA ARG A 253 14.11 -23.40 -14.11
C ARG A 253 14.46 -24.75 -13.48
N ASP A 254 13.57 -25.30 -12.66
CA ASP A 254 13.80 -26.61 -12.03
C ASP A 254 13.71 -27.77 -13.05
N LEU A 255 13.24 -27.49 -14.27
CA LEU A 255 13.21 -28.44 -15.40
C LEU A 255 14.54 -28.50 -16.17
N GLU A 256 15.47 -27.56 -15.94
CA GLU A 256 16.76 -27.55 -16.63
C GLU A 256 17.56 -28.82 -16.32
N ASN A 257 18.02 -29.52 -17.36
CA ASN A 257 18.76 -30.78 -17.27
C ASN A 257 18.00 -31.92 -16.54
N LEU A 258 16.67 -31.84 -16.49
CA LEU A 258 15.84 -32.89 -15.90
C LEU A 258 15.80 -34.12 -16.81
N GLN A 259 16.20 -35.28 -16.28
CA GLN A 259 16.05 -36.58 -16.94
C GLN A 259 15.10 -37.47 -16.14
N LEU A 260 13.90 -37.69 -16.67
CA LEU A 260 12.87 -38.48 -15.99
C LEU A 260 13.22 -39.97 -15.98
N ALA A 261 13.02 -40.60 -14.82
CA ALA A 261 13.08 -42.05 -14.69
C ALA A 261 11.73 -42.69 -15.11
N GLU A 262 11.42 -42.67 -16.41
CA GLU A 262 10.09 -43.07 -16.94
C GLU A 262 9.64 -44.49 -16.58
N GLY A 263 10.59 -45.41 -16.34
CA GLY A 263 10.29 -46.80 -15.93
C GLY A 263 9.86 -46.94 -14.47
N GLU A 264 9.88 -45.88 -13.69
CA GLU A 264 9.67 -45.92 -12.24
C GLU A 264 8.35 -45.29 -11.82
N THR A 265 7.94 -45.57 -10.58
CA THR A 265 6.73 -45.01 -9.97
C THR A 265 7.09 -44.40 -8.63
N LEU A 266 6.58 -43.20 -8.36
CA LEU A 266 6.78 -42.52 -7.08
C LEU A 266 5.86 -43.12 -6.00
N GLY A 267 6.48 -43.59 -4.91
CA GLY A 267 5.75 -44.05 -3.73
C GLY A 267 5.20 -42.87 -2.91
N THR A 268 4.20 -43.14 -2.07
CA THR A 268 3.66 -42.12 -1.15
C THR A 268 4.71 -41.68 -0.12
N GLU A 269 5.52 -42.61 0.39
CA GLU A 269 6.57 -42.31 1.38
C GLU A 269 7.63 -41.33 0.89
N GLU A 270 7.87 -41.30 -0.43
CA GLU A 270 8.84 -40.40 -1.06
C GLU A 270 8.25 -39.02 -1.37
N VAL A 271 6.93 -38.97 -1.49
CA VAL A 271 6.18 -37.77 -1.85
C VAL A 271 5.84 -36.93 -0.62
N GLU A 272 5.53 -37.56 0.51
CA GLU A 272 5.12 -36.83 1.72
C GLU A 272 6.18 -35.84 2.25
N PRO A 273 7.48 -36.16 2.30
CA PRO A 273 8.51 -35.18 2.68
C PRO A 273 8.54 -33.95 1.75
N LEU A 274 8.27 -34.13 0.46
CA LEU A 274 8.20 -33.03 -0.50
C LEU A 274 6.92 -32.21 -0.34
N ARG A 275 5.81 -32.85 0.03
CA ARG A 275 4.55 -32.17 0.38
C ARG A 275 4.73 -31.31 1.64
N GLU A 276 5.40 -31.82 2.66
CA GLU A 276 5.71 -31.04 3.87
C GLU A 276 6.62 -29.85 3.55
N LYS A 277 7.65 -30.05 2.72
CA LYS A 277 8.52 -28.97 2.25
C LYS A 277 7.72 -27.90 1.48
N LEU A 278 6.81 -28.31 0.60
CA LEU A 278 5.91 -27.40 -0.12
C LEU A 278 5.02 -26.61 0.84
N ALA A 279 4.48 -27.26 1.88
CA ALA A 279 3.66 -26.61 2.91
C ALA A 279 4.45 -25.56 3.70
N GLN A 280 5.72 -25.83 4.03
CA GLN A 280 6.58 -24.86 4.71
C GLN A 280 6.88 -23.65 3.83
N LEU A 281 7.15 -23.87 2.54
CA LEU A 281 7.34 -22.78 1.58
C LEU A 281 6.09 -21.93 1.43
N ALA A 282 4.92 -22.56 1.29
CA ALA A 282 3.63 -21.85 1.25
C ALA A 282 3.42 -21.00 2.51
N ARG A 283 3.62 -21.56 3.71
CA ARG A 283 3.49 -20.78 4.96
C ARG A 283 4.39 -19.55 4.97
N LYS A 284 5.65 -19.69 4.55
CA LYS A 284 6.61 -18.57 4.50
C LYS A 284 6.24 -17.52 3.45
N GLU A 285 5.73 -17.96 2.30
CA GLU A 285 5.33 -17.06 1.22
C GLU A 285 4.13 -16.21 1.63
N PHE A 286 3.13 -16.84 2.25
CA PHE A 286 1.86 -16.24 2.64
C PHE A 286 1.82 -15.68 4.07
N GLU A 287 2.90 -15.81 4.85
CA GLU A 287 3.00 -15.37 6.26
C GLU A 287 2.50 -13.93 6.49
N HIS A 288 2.78 -13.03 5.55
CA HIS A 288 2.40 -11.62 5.66
C HIS A 288 0.89 -11.41 5.58
N TYR A 289 0.20 -12.20 4.75
CA TYR A 289 -1.26 -12.17 4.65
C TYR A 289 -1.91 -12.75 5.90
N LEU A 290 -1.31 -13.80 6.47
CA LEU A 290 -1.77 -14.41 7.73
C LEU A 290 -1.52 -13.49 8.93
N ALA A 291 -0.48 -12.68 8.88
CA ALA A 291 -0.20 -11.69 9.91
C ALA A 291 -1.22 -10.54 9.93
N ALA A 292 -1.93 -10.28 8.83
CA ALA A 292 -2.87 -9.16 8.75
C ALA A 292 -4.00 -9.28 9.79
N GLU A 293 -4.61 -10.46 9.90
CA GLU A 293 -5.68 -10.71 10.89
C GLU A 293 -5.14 -10.57 12.32
N ARG A 294 -3.95 -11.13 12.60
CA ARG A 294 -3.30 -10.99 13.91
C ARG A 294 -3.03 -9.52 14.24
N ILE A 295 -2.47 -8.76 13.29
CA ILE A 295 -2.17 -7.33 13.45
C ILE A 295 -3.46 -6.53 13.66
N GLU A 296 -4.53 -6.86 12.93
CA GLU A 296 -5.84 -6.24 13.13
C GLU A 296 -6.37 -6.50 14.53
N GLN A 297 -6.31 -7.74 15.01
CA GLN A 297 -6.71 -8.10 16.38
C GLN A 297 -5.88 -7.36 17.43
N GLU A 298 -4.56 -7.26 17.24
CA GLU A 298 -3.66 -6.49 18.12
C GLU A 298 -4.00 -4.99 18.11
N ASN A 299 -4.27 -4.41 16.93
CA ASN A 299 -4.69 -3.01 16.78
C ASN A 299 -6.03 -2.74 17.49
N ILE A 300 -6.99 -3.67 17.39
CA ILE A 300 -8.27 -3.57 18.11
C ILE A 300 -8.05 -3.60 19.62
N ARG A 301 -7.16 -4.48 20.12
CA ARG A 301 -6.80 -4.52 21.55
C ARG A 301 -6.13 -3.23 22.01
N ALA A 302 -5.17 -2.71 21.24
CA ALA A 302 -4.52 -1.43 21.50
C ALA A 302 -5.50 -0.25 21.50
N ALA A 303 -6.42 -0.19 20.54
CA ALA A 303 -7.45 0.84 20.48
C ALA A 303 -8.36 0.80 21.73
N ARG A 304 -8.80 -0.40 22.13
CA ARG A 304 -9.62 -0.57 23.35
C ARG A 304 -8.84 -0.21 24.61
N ALA A 305 -7.57 -0.59 24.70
CA ALA A 305 -6.70 -0.23 25.82
C ALA A 305 -6.51 1.30 25.92
N GLN A 306 -6.36 1.97 24.78
CA GLN A 306 -6.27 3.43 24.70
C GLN A 306 -7.58 4.10 25.14
N GLU A 307 -8.75 3.61 24.71
CA GLU A 307 -10.05 4.13 25.18
C GLU A 307 -10.20 4.00 26.70
N ILE A 308 -9.76 2.88 27.28
CA ILE A 308 -9.78 2.68 28.74
C ILE A 308 -8.87 3.70 29.42
N LEU A 309 -7.65 3.90 28.91
CA LEU A 309 -6.71 4.89 29.46
C LEU A 309 -7.31 6.31 29.40
N ASP A 310 -7.89 6.68 28.26
CA ASP A 310 -8.56 7.97 28.05
C ASP A 310 -9.66 8.19 29.09
N TYR A 311 -10.54 7.21 29.30
CA TYR A 311 -11.60 7.29 30.31
C TYR A 311 -11.06 7.40 31.74
N LEU A 312 -9.99 6.70 32.07
CA LEU A 312 -9.39 6.78 33.41
C LEU A 312 -8.70 8.14 33.64
N VAL A 313 -7.98 8.65 32.65
CA VAL A 313 -7.28 9.95 32.71
C VAL A 313 -8.28 11.09 32.86
N ILE A 314 -9.31 11.15 32.01
CA ILE A 314 -10.29 12.24 32.08
C ILE A 314 -11.11 12.16 33.37
N ARG A 315 -11.42 10.95 33.86
CA ARG A 315 -12.10 10.78 35.15
C ARG A 315 -11.29 11.38 36.30
N ASP A 316 -9.99 11.06 36.39
CA ASP A 316 -9.11 11.62 37.44
C ASP A 316 -9.05 13.16 37.36
N LEU A 317 -8.87 13.71 36.16
CA LEU A 317 -8.83 15.16 35.95
C LEU A 317 -10.13 15.85 36.36
N LEU A 318 -11.27 15.29 35.97
CA LEU A 318 -12.60 15.79 36.33
C LEU A 318 -12.85 15.69 37.85
N GLU A 319 -12.49 14.57 38.48
CA GLU A 319 -12.63 14.38 39.93
C GLU A 319 -11.77 15.37 40.71
N VAL A 320 -10.52 15.58 40.31
CA VAL A 320 -9.62 16.57 40.93
C VAL A 320 -10.17 17.98 40.78
N LYS A 321 -10.69 18.32 39.60
CA LYS A 321 -11.27 19.64 39.33
C LYS A 321 -12.61 19.90 39.99
N ALA A 322 -13.39 18.87 40.25
CA ALA A 322 -14.70 19.01 40.85
C ALA A 322 -14.68 19.11 42.39
N ARG A 323 -13.56 18.79 43.05
CA ARG A 323 -13.39 18.94 44.51
C ARG A 323 -13.87 20.28 45.09
N PRO A 324 -13.66 21.44 44.44
CA PRO A 324 -14.14 22.74 44.94
C PRO A 324 -15.62 23.01 44.62
N CYS A 325 -16.20 22.35 43.61
CA CYS A 325 -17.52 22.69 43.04
C CYS A 325 -18.68 21.82 43.58
N GLY A 326 -18.39 20.74 44.30
CA GLY A 326 -19.40 19.85 44.87
C GLY A 326 -20.06 18.89 43.87
N ALA A 327 -20.95 18.03 44.36
CA ALA A 327 -21.52 16.89 43.61
C ALA A 327 -22.46 17.29 42.44
N ASP A 328 -23.01 18.50 42.46
CA ASP A 328 -23.97 18.99 41.45
C ASP A 328 -23.34 19.76 40.28
N ALA A 329 -22.01 19.74 40.18
CA ALA A 329 -21.27 20.45 39.14
C ALA A 329 -21.74 20.03 37.73
N SER A 330 -21.91 21.04 36.87
CA SER A 330 -22.16 20.83 35.44
C SER A 330 -20.94 20.19 34.77
N PHE A 331 -21.14 19.09 34.06
CA PHE A 331 -20.06 18.38 33.38
C PHE A 331 -19.29 19.29 32.41
N PHE A 332 -20.00 20.00 31.53
CA PHE A 332 -19.36 20.85 30.53
C PHE A 332 -18.60 22.03 31.13
N THR A 333 -19.01 22.53 32.30
CA THR A 333 -18.26 23.58 33.01
C THR A 333 -16.92 23.05 33.49
N VAL A 334 -16.92 21.90 34.17
CA VAL A 334 -15.68 21.29 34.69
C VAL A 334 -14.77 20.82 33.55
N LEU A 335 -15.35 20.29 32.46
CA LEU A 335 -14.59 19.87 31.28
C LEU A 335 -13.84 21.05 30.62
N ARG A 336 -14.47 22.22 30.51
CA ARG A 336 -13.82 23.44 29.98
C ARG A 336 -12.66 23.91 30.85
N GLU A 337 -12.74 23.73 32.17
CA GLU A 337 -11.61 24.04 33.06
C GLU A 337 -10.44 23.08 32.89
N VAL A 338 -10.73 21.79 32.66
CA VAL A 338 -9.71 20.79 32.32
C VAL A 338 -9.05 21.13 30.98
N GLU A 339 -9.85 21.50 29.97
CA GLU A 339 -9.38 21.91 28.65
C GLU A 339 -8.47 23.12 28.74
N ALA A 340 -8.89 24.20 29.41
CA ALA A 340 -8.08 25.40 29.62
C ALA A 340 -6.75 25.10 30.36
N GLN A 341 -6.77 24.18 31.33
CA GLN A 341 -5.54 23.75 31.99
C GLN A 341 -4.60 22.98 31.06
N SER A 342 -5.15 22.17 30.15
CA SER A 342 -4.36 21.41 29.18
C SER A 342 -3.72 22.29 28.09
N GLU A 343 -4.30 23.46 27.81
CA GLU A 343 -3.73 24.42 26.87
C GLU A 343 -2.50 25.14 27.43
N THR A 344 -2.48 25.35 28.75
CA THR A 344 -1.40 26.07 29.44
C THR A 344 -0.24 25.19 29.88
N ARG A 345 -0.44 23.87 29.98
CA ARG A 345 0.58 22.91 30.46
C ARG A 345 0.82 21.79 29.46
N GLU A 346 2.09 21.52 29.15
CA GLU A 346 2.46 20.41 28.26
C GLU A 346 2.20 19.02 28.87
N LYS A 347 2.26 18.92 30.21
CA LYS A 347 2.03 17.67 30.95
C LYS A 347 1.20 17.93 32.20
N LEU A 348 0.28 17.01 32.53
CA LEU A 348 -0.46 17.01 33.79
C LEU A 348 -0.20 15.74 34.58
N LEU A 349 -0.06 15.88 35.90
CA LEU A 349 0.05 14.73 36.79
C LEU A 349 -1.33 14.10 36.98
N ILE A 350 -1.43 12.82 36.64
CA ILE A 350 -2.59 11.97 36.90
C ILE A 350 -2.20 11.04 38.06
N ALA A 351 -3.02 10.93 39.09
CA ALA A 351 -2.62 10.23 40.34
C ALA A 351 -3.65 9.19 40.85
N GLY A 352 -4.89 9.20 40.36
CA GLY A 352 -5.98 8.34 40.82
C GLY A 352 -6.32 7.17 39.91
N LEU A 353 -5.37 6.68 39.11
CA LEU A 353 -5.65 5.57 38.18
C LEU A 353 -5.60 4.23 38.89
N SER A 354 -6.53 3.34 38.60
CA SER A 354 -6.59 2.00 39.18
C SER A 354 -5.53 1.08 38.57
N ALA A 355 -4.59 0.60 39.40
CA ALA A 355 -3.58 -0.37 38.96
C ALA A 355 -4.22 -1.70 38.51
N GLU A 356 -5.30 -2.13 39.17
CA GLU A 356 -6.07 -3.33 38.77
C GLU A 356 -6.68 -3.22 37.38
N THR A 357 -7.04 -2.01 36.95
CA THR A 357 -7.61 -1.76 35.62
C THR A 357 -6.53 -1.68 34.55
N LEU A 358 -5.36 -1.14 34.90
CA LEU A 358 -4.25 -0.94 33.96
C LEU A 358 -3.37 -2.20 33.76
N LYS A 359 -3.18 -3.04 34.78
CA LYS A 359 -2.32 -4.25 34.70
C LYS A 359 -2.66 -5.17 33.49
N PRO A 360 -3.94 -5.52 33.22
CA PRO A 360 -4.28 -6.43 32.13
C PRO A 360 -4.07 -5.84 30.73
N ILE A 361 -3.98 -4.51 30.61
CA ILE A 361 -3.91 -3.82 29.33
C ILE A 361 -2.55 -3.16 29.08
N ALA A 362 -1.60 -3.28 30.03
CA ALA A 362 -0.34 -2.57 30.02
C ALA A 362 0.50 -2.86 28.76
N GLU A 363 0.44 -4.08 28.22
CA GLU A 363 1.16 -4.48 27.00
C GLU A 363 0.63 -3.81 25.73
N TYR A 364 -0.60 -3.28 25.77
CA TYR A 364 -1.28 -2.65 24.63
C TYR A 364 -1.30 -1.12 24.71
N LEU A 365 -0.77 -0.52 25.78
CA LEU A 365 -0.78 0.94 25.97
C LEU A 365 0.26 1.62 25.09
N LEU A 366 -0.15 2.70 24.41
CA LEU A 366 0.74 3.55 23.62
C LEU A 366 1.62 4.47 24.49
N PHE A 367 1.19 4.72 25.73
CA PHE A 367 1.88 5.58 26.69
C PHE A 367 2.39 4.73 27.85
N ASP A 368 3.68 4.89 28.19
CA ASP A 368 4.33 4.16 29.28
C ASP A 368 3.77 4.61 30.65
N CYS A 369 2.73 3.91 31.08
CA CYS A 369 2.16 4.02 32.42
C CYS A 369 2.85 2.97 33.28
N ARG A 370 3.94 3.33 33.97
CA ARG A 370 4.63 2.40 34.88
C ARG A 370 3.67 1.95 35.99
N VAL A 371 3.06 0.78 35.84
CA VAL A 371 2.11 0.23 36.82
C VAL A 371 2.90 -0.43 37.96
N PRO A 372 2.90 0.14 39.18
CA PRO A 372 3.60 -0.43 40.32
C PRO A 372 2.98 -1.78 40.72
N VAL A 373 3.83 -2.69 41.20
CA VAL A 373 3.40 -4.04 41.61
C VAL A 373 2.57 -4.01 42.90
N VAL A 374 2.85 -3.06 43.80
CA VAL A 374 2.40 -3.08 45.21
C VAL A 374 1.36 -1.99 45.57
N SER A 375 1.28 -0.86 44.85
CA SER A 375 0.27 0.19 45.14
C SER A 375 -0.99 0.04 44.29
N GLY A 376 -2.17 0.28 44.88
CA GLY A 376 -3.46 0.21 44.19
C GLY A 376 -3.70 1.34 43.19
N THR A 377 -2.94 2.42 43.28
CA THR A 377 -3.03 3.59 42.39
C THR A 377 -1.75 3.78 41.58
N VAL A 378 -1.92 4.26 40.34
CA VAL A 378 -0.85 4.61 39.40
C VAL A 378 -0.81 6.12 39.23
N SER A 379 0.39 6.69 39.32
CA SER A 379 0.64 8.09 39.01
C SER A 379 1.56 8.23 37.81
N PHE A 380 1.20 9.06 36.83
CA PHE A 380 2.08 9.38 35.71
C PHE A 380 1.83 10.78 35.16
N LEU A 381 2.82 11.31 34.44
CA LEU A 381 2.73 12.60 33.76
C LEU A 381 2.13 12.39 32.36
N ALA A 382 0.84 12.69 32.21
CA ALA A 382 0.15 12.59 30.93
C ALA A 382 0.54 13.75 29.99
N PRO A 383 1.02 13.48 28.76
CA PRO A 383 1.28 14.52 27.79
C PRO A 383 -0.02 15.15 27.27
N ARG A 384 0.05 16.39 26.80
CA ARG A 384 -1.10 17.14 26.25
C ARG A 384 -1.91 16.37 25.20
N ILE A 385 -1.25 15.60 24.34
CA ILE A 385 -1.94 14.80 23.32
C ILE A 385 -2.87 13.74 23.92
N LEU A 386 -2.44 13.06 25.00
CA LEU A 386 -3.25 12.09 25.72
C LEU A 386 -4.41 12.78 26.44
N ILE A 387 -4.16 13.94 27.05
CA ILE A 387 -5.20 14.70 27.74
C ILE A 387 -6.29 15.15 26.74
N ARG A 388 -5.89 15.59 25.54
CA ARG A 388 -6.82 15.97 24.49
C ARG A 388 -7.65 14.77 24.00
N ALA A 389 -7.01 13.62 23.76
CA ALA A 389 -7.71 12.39 23.42
C ALA A 389 -8.75 12.01 24.50
N ALA A 390 -8.37 12.14 25.77
CA ALA A 390 -9.23 11.88 26.92
C ALA A 390 -10.43 12.86 27.02
N ILE A 391 -10.22 14.16 26.75
CA ILE A 391 -11.30 15.17 26.66
C ILE A 391 -12.25 14.84 25.50
N ASP A 392 -11.72 14.49 24.33
CA ASP A 392 -12.54 14.13 23.16
C ASP A 392 -13.35 12.85 23.44
N ALA A 393 -12.77 11.87 24.11
CA ALA A 393 -13.44 10.64 24.51
C ALA A 393 -14.61 10.92 25.48
N ALA A 394 -14.41 11.77 26.49
CA ALA A 394 -15.47 12.17 27.40
C ALA A 394 -16.57 12.98 26.71
N SER A 395 -16.20 13.86 25.77
CA SER A 395 -17.15 14.65 24.98
C SER A 395 -18.04 13.75 24.12
N ARG A 396 -17.44 12.81 23.37
CA ARG A 396 -18.19 11.82 22.58
C ARG A 396 -19.14 10.99 23.43
N LEU A 397 -18.69 10.58 24.62
CA LEU A 397 -19.50 9.82 25.56
C LEU A 397 -20.68 10.64 26.10
N ALA A 398 -20.45 11.90 26.47
CA ALA A 398 -21.50 12.80 26.95
C ALA A 398 -22.52 13.15 25.85
N ASP A 399 -22.07 13.45 24.63
CA ASP A 399 -22.97 13.72 23.49
C ASP A 399 -23.83 12.48 23.14
N GLY A 400 -23.30 11.28 23.35
CA GLY A 400 -24.02 10.01 23.18
C GLY A 400 -25.12 9.75 24.22
N MET A 401 -25.15 10.46 25.35
CA MET A 401 -26.15 10.28 26.41
C MET A 401 -27.54 10.86 26.06
N LYS A 402 -27.66 11.61 24.96
CA LYS A 402 -28.93 12.21 24.47
C LYS A 402 -29.66 13.09 25.50
N GLU A 403 -28.94 13.65 26.47
CA GLU A 403 -29.44 14.64 27.42
C GLU A 403 -29.06 16.06 27.00
N ARG A 404 -29.79 17.08 27.48
CA ARG A 404 -29.43 18.47 27.22
C ARG A 404 -28.13 18.82 27.95
N LYS A 405 -27.23 19.57 27.29
CA LYS A 405 -25.92 19.94 27.85
C LYS A 405 -26.01 20.64 29.22
N SER A 406 -27.08 21.39 29.48
CA SER A 406 -27.34 22.09 30.74
C SER A 406 -27.80 21.19 31.88
N GLU A 407 -28.31 20.00 31.58
CA GLU A 407 -28.87 19.05 32.55
C GLU A 407 -27.86 17.96 32.95
N LEU A 408 -26.78 17.84 32.17
CA LEU A 408 -25.78 16.80 32.28
C LEU A 408 -24.86 17.03 33.49
N ARG A 409 -25.12 16.29 34.57
CA ARG A 409 -24.36 16.36 35.83
C ARG A 409 -23.08 15.55 35.76
N LEU A 410 -22.03 16.08 36.40
CA LEU A 410 -20.73 15.43 36.44
C LEU A 410 -20.79 14.00 37.01
N ALA A 411 -21.53 13.78 38.10
CA ALA A 411 -21.66 12.47 38.74
C ALA A 411 -22.20 11.40 37.76
N THR A 412 -23.17 11.77 36.91
CA THR A 412 -23.75 10.88 35.89
C THR A 412 -22.71 10.48 34.84
N VAL A 413 -21.88 11.44 34.39
CA VAL A 413 -20.83 11.18 33.41
C VAL A 413 -19.70 10.34 34.01
N LEU A 414 -19.26 10.63 35.23
CA LEU A 414 -18.23 9.84 35.92
C LEU A 414 -18.68 8.37 36.08
N ALA A 415 -19.94 8.15 36.45
CA ALA A 415 -20.51 6.81 36.53
C ALA A 415 -20.62 6.12 35.15
N ARG A 416 -20.86 6.88 34.06
CA ARG A 416 -20.87 6.34 32.70
C ARG A 416 -19.46 5.99 32.22
N LEU A 417 -18.47 6.88 32.42
CA LEU A 417 -17.05 6.65 32.09
C LEU A 417 -16.53 5.37 32.75
N ARG A 418 -16.87 5.15 34.03
CA ARG A 418 -16.49 3.92 34.73
C ARG A 418 -17.10 2.66 34.10
N ARG A 419 -18.40 2.70 33.78
CA ARG A 419 -19.09 1.56 33.15
C ARG A 419 -18.52 1.23 31.77
N GLU A 420 -18.22 2.25 30.96
CA GLU A 420 -17.62 2.04 29.64
C GLU A 420 -16.20 1.48 29.74
N ALA A 421 -15.37 1.99 30.65
CA ALA A 421 -14.04 1.43 30.89
C ALA A 421 -14.10 -0.05 31.31
N GLU A 422 -15.04 -0.42 32.20
CA GLU A 422 -15.26 -1.82 32.59
C GLU A 422 -15.80 -2.68 31.44
N ALA A 423 -16.69 -2.14 30.61
CA ALA A 423 -17.23 -2.84 29.43
C ALA A 423 -16.15 -3.12 28.38
N ARG A 424 -15.31 -2.13 28.07
CA ARG A 424 -14.17 -2.30 27.15
C ARG A 424 -13.16 -3.30 27.66
N ARG A 425 -12.89 -3.31 28.97
CA ARG A 425 -11.98 -4.29 29.59
C ARG A 425 -12.44 -5.72 29.35
N ARG A 426 -13.74 -6.00 29.41
CA ARG A 426 -14.30 -7.34 29.13
C ARG A 426 -14.18 -7.78 27.67
N GLN A 427 -13.92 -6.85 26.76
CA GLN A 427 -13.79 -7.13 25.33
C GLN A 427 -12.33 -7.34 24.89
N ILE A 428 -11.35 -7.07 25.77
CA ILE A 428 -9.92 -7.29 25.45
C ILE A 428 -9.52 -8.76 25.66
N HIS A 429 -10.27 -9.48 26.49
CA HIS A 429 -10.26 -10.94 26.63
C HIS A 429 -11.36 -11.55 25.76
#